data_AF-F9N785-F1
#
_entry.id   AF-F9N785-F1
#
_cell.length_a   1.000
_cell.length_b   1.000
_cell.length_c   1.000
_cell.angle_alpha   90.00
_cell.angle_beta   90.00
_cell.angle_gamma   90.00
#
_symmetry.space_group_name_H-M   'P 1'
#
loop_
_entity.id
_entity.type
_entity.pdbx_description
1 polymer ?
#
loop_
_entity_poly.entity_id
_entity_poly.type
_entity_poly.pdbx_seq_one_letter_code
_entity_poly.pdbx_strand_id
1 'polypeptide(L)'
;MKKAIYKYLLLLGVLIVSLLSLLGCGKELSQANANVAKTEVSQSTQAPTGTMKVHVLDIGQGDAILLQIGDRFSMIDTGDIEHRPQVVALLKKYGVKELENVILTHPHADHIGGFYAIAKAIPIKHVYDNGIDIDSGTYRTYLKMIETKQIHRETLHKGDLLDLGNGAYFEVYAPWKGEVMADKKVKFIKIITPL
;
A
#
# COMPACT_ATOMS: atom_id res chain seq x y z
N MET A 1 -8.29 29.88 63.81
CA MET A 1 -8.62 30.37 62.44
C MET A 1 -8.16 29.41 61.34
N LYS A 2 -6.87 29.02 61.25
CA LYS A 2 -6.35 28.12 60.18
C LYS A 2 -7.06 26.76 60.06
N LYS A 3 -7.40 26.09 61.17
CA LYS A 3 -8.10 24.77 61.15
C LYS A 3 -9.52 24.83 60.59
N ALA A 4 -10.22 25.96 60.76
CA ALA A 4 -11.55 26.16 60.17
C ALA A 4 -11.43 26.35 58.65
N ILE A 5 -10.42 27.12 58.20
CA ILE A 5 -10.13 27.34 56.79
C ILE A 5 -9.82 26.02 56.06
N TYR A 6 -9.04 25.12 56.66
CA TYR A 6 -8.78 23.80 56.05
C TYR A 6 -10.03 22.92 55.96
N LYS A 7 -10.97 23.01 56.91
CA LYS A 7 -12.26 22.30 56.80
C LYS A 7 -13.10 22.83 55.63
N TYR A 8 -13.14 24.14 55.41
CA TYR A 8 -13.87 24.72 54.28
C TYR A 8 -13.18 24.44 52.94
N LEU A 9 -11.84 24.46 52.87
CA LEU A 9 -11.10 24.07 51.66
C LEU A 9 -11.29 22.58 51.32
N LEU A 10 -11.34 21.71 52.32
CA LEU A 10 -11.58 20.28 52.13
C LEU A 10 -13.04 20.02 51.68
N LEU A 11 -14.01 20.73 52.25
CA LEU A 11 -15.42 20.67 51.79
C LEU A 11 -15.60 21.22 50.37
N LEU A 12 -14.92 22.32 50.03
CA LEU A 12 -14.93 22.91 48.70
C LEU A 12 -14.32 21.96 47.65
N GLY A 13 -13.21 21.29 47.99
CA GLY A 13 -12.57 20.31 47.12
C GLY A 13 -13.47 19.10 46.82
N VAL A 14 -14.17 18.56 47.83
CA VAL A 14 -15.14 17.47 47.64
C VAL A 14 -16.32 17.91 46.76
N LEU A 15 -16.79 19.15 46.94
CA LEU A 15 -17.89 19.70 46.17
C LEU A 15 -17.52 19.93 44.69
N ILE A 16 -16.28 20.36 44.42
CA ILE A 16 -15.75 20.51 43.05
C ILE A 16 -15.58 19.14 42.38
N VAL A 17 -15.03 18.14 43.06
CA VAL A 17 -14.89 16.76 42.52
C VAL A 17 -16.25 16.13 42.22
N SER A 18 -17.24 16.36 43.08
CA SER A 18 -18.63 15.90 42.85
C SER A 18 -19.35 16.65 41.73
N LEU A 19 -18.90 17.86 41.38
CA LEU A 19 -19.46 18.65 40.27
C LEU A 19 -18.83 18.25 38.92
N LEU A 20 -17.55 17.85 38.91
CA LEU A 20 -16.87 17.33 37.72
C LEU A 20 -17.41 15.95 37.27
N SER A 21 -17.93 15.13 38.19
CA SER A 21 -18.52 13.82 37.83
C SER A 21 -19.89 13.92 37.17
N LEU A 22 -20.55 15.09 37.20
CA LEU A 22 -21.87 15.32 36.60
C LEU A 22 -21.83 16.00 35.20
N LEU A 23 -20.63 16.30 34.68
CA LEU A 23 -20.42 16.84 33.32
C LEU A 23 -19.96 15.77 32.30
N GLY A 24 -19.98 14.49 32.68
CA GLY A 24 -19.73 13.36 31.78
C GLY A 24 -20.95 13.02 30.93
N CYS A 25 -21.32 13.87 29.98
CA CYS A 25 -22.33 13.57 28.97
C CYS A 25 -21.65 13.48 27.59
N GLY A 26 -21.05 12.32 27.30
CA GLY A 26 -20.67 11.89 25.97
C GLY A 26 -21.49 10.65 25.62
N LYS A 27 -22.45 10.82 24.72
CA LYS A 27 -23.37 9.76 24.25
C LYS A 27 -22.60 8.52 23.78
N GLU A 28 -22.93 7.35 24.33
CA GLU A 28 -22.89 6.12 23.55
C GLU A 28 -23.92 6.24 22.42
N LEU A 29 -23.47 6.01 21.20
CA LEU A 29 -24.34 5.61 20.10
C LEU A 29 -23.77 4.36 19.43
N SER A 30 -24.57 3.32 19.54
CA SER A 30 -24.76 2.24 18.59
C SER A 30 -23.70 1.15 18.53
N GLN A 31 -24.03 0.02 19.15
CA GLN A 31 -23.89 -1.26 18.47
C GLN A 31 -24.41 -1.12 17.04
N ALA A 32 -23.54 -1.35 16.07
CA ALA A 32 -23.94 -1.73 14.72
C ALA A 32 -22.89 -2.72 14.22
N ASN A 33 -23.28 -3.99 14.28
CA ASN A 33 -22.80 -5.12 13.50
C ASN A 33 -21.30 -5.38 13.44
N ALA A 34 -20.95 -6.56 13.99
CA ALA A 34 -19.94 -7.43 13.41
C ALA A 34 -20.31 -7.79 11.95
N ASN A 35 -20.16 -6.82 11.06
CA ASN A 35 -19.84 -7.03 9.68
C ASN A 35 -18.49 -6.35 9.52
N VAL A 36 -17.43 -7.05 9.94
CA VAL A 36 -16.16 -6.89 9.24
C VAL A 36 -16.52 -7.23 7.81
N ALA A 37 -16.76 -6.17 7.04
CA ALA A 37 -16.81 -6.25 5.61
C ALA A 37 -15.49 -6.91 5.22
N LYS A 38 -15.55 -8.23 4.98
CA LYS A 38 -15.00 -8.72 3.74
C LYS A 38 -15.49 -7.70 2.72
N THR A 39 -14.59 -6.86 2.25
CA THR A 39 -14.70 -6.34 0.91
C THR A 39 -14.80 -7.60 0.06
N GLU A 40 -16.01 -8.15 -0.07
CA GLU A 40 -16.37 -8.95 -1.19
C GLU A 40 -16.15 -7.99 -2.33
N VAL A 41 -14.97 -8.12 -2.95
CA VAL A 41 -14.77 -7.69 -4.31
C VAL A 41 -15.97 -8.28 -5.01
N SER A 42 -16.97 -7.43 -5.25
CA SER A 42 -18.15 -7.79 -6.01
C SER A 42 -17.57 -8.09 -7.37
N GLN A 43 -17.19 -9.35 -7.57
CA GLN A 43 -16.62 -9.86 -8.79
C GLN A 43 -17.68 -9.55 -9.82
N SER A 44 -17.43 -8.49 -10.59
CA SER A 44 -18.30 -8.12 -11.68
C SER A 44 -18.48 -9.37 -12.52
N THR A 45 -19.70 -9.91 -12.54
CA THR A 45 -20.08 -11.05 -13.39
C THR A 45 -20.08 -10.67 -14.88
N GLN A 46 -19.65 -9.45 -15.20
CA GLN A 46 -19.41 -9.02 -16.57
C GLN A 46 -18.12 -9.65 -17.06
N ALA A 47 -18.21 -10.45 -18.13
CA ALA A 47 -17.05 -11.00 -18.80
C ALA A 47 -16.01 -9.88 -19.05
N PRO A 48 -14.71 -10.12 -18.81
CA PRO A 48 -13.68 -9.13 -19.08
C PRO A 48 -13.85 -8.60 -20.50
N THR A 49 -13.91 -7.28 -20.66
CA THR A 49 -14.11 -6.66 -21.97
C THR A 49 -12.89 -5.85 -22.39
N GLY A 50 -12.53 -5.93 -23.67
CA GLY A 50 -11.39 -5.21 -24.24
C GLY A 50 -10.09 -6.01 -24.23
N THR A 51 -8.98 -5.30 -24.44
CA THR A 51 -7.64 -5.90 -24.58
C THR A 51 -6.73 -5.34 -23.49
N MET A 52 -6.10 -6.24 -22.73
CA MET A 52 -4.94 -5.90 -21.90
C MET A 52 -3.68 -6.03 -22.74
N LYS A 53 -2.85 -4.98 -22.79
CA LYS A 53 -1.51 -5.04 -23.35
C LYS A 53 -0.50 -5.11 -22.21
N VAL A 54 0.46 -6.01 -22.34
CA VAL A 54 1.59 -6.15 -21.43
C VAL A 54 2.84 -5.77 -22.20
N HIS A 55 3.53 -4.73 -21.74
CA HIS A 55 4.79 -4.29 -22.33
C HIS A 55 5.90 -4.57 -21.32
N VAL A 56 6.74 -5.57 -21.63
CA VAL A 56 8.00 -5.78 -20.91
C VAL A 56 8.99 -4.75 -21.46
N LEU A 57 9.37 -3.78 -20.64
CA LEU A 57 10.12 -2.63 -21.09
C LEU A 57 11.61 -2.95 -21.15
N ASP A 58 12.21 -2.78 -22.33
CA ASP A 58 13.66 -2.82 -22.49
C ASP A 58 14.29 -1.54 -21.95
N ILE A 59 14.44 -1.51 -20.63
CA ILE A 59 15.06 -0.39 -19.91
C ILE A 59 16.58 -0.55 -19.79
N GLY A 60 17.13 -1.73 -20.10
CA GLY A 60 18.47 -2.14 -19.71
C GLY A 60 18.42 -3.18 -18.59
N GLN A 61 18.69 -2.78 -17.35
CA GLN A 61 18.78 -3.70 -16.21
C GLN A 61 17.64 -3.52 -15.21
N GLY A 62 17.14 -4.65 -14.70
CA GLY A 62 16.04 -4.73 -13.74
C GLY A 62 14.69 -4.99 -14.40
N ASP A 63 13.65 -5.13 -13.58
CA ASP A 63 12.30 -5.43 -14.06
C ASP A 63 11.47 -4.15 -14.17
N ALA A 64 10.85 -3.95 -15.33
CA ALA A 64 9.86 -2.89 -15.54
C ALA A 64 8.81 -3.36 -16.56
N ILE A 65 7.59 -3.56 -16.09
CA ILE A 65 6.48 -4.07 -16.90
C ILE A 65 5.34 -3.06 -16.86
N LEU A 66 4.91 -2.58 -18.03
CA LEU A 66 3.76 -1.68 -18.17
C LEU A 66 2.53 -2.48 -18.60
N LEU A 67 1.50 -2.40 -17.78
CA LEU A 67 0.16 -2.91 -18.09
C LEU A 67 -0.69 -1.77 -18.64
N GLN A 68 -1.36 -2.00 -19.77
CA GLN A 68 -2.28 -1.05 -20.37
C GLN A 68 -3.64 -1.71 -20.62
N ILE A 69 -4.69 -1.10 -20.07
CA ILE A 69 -6.09 -1.51 -20.28
C ILE A 69 -6.88 -0.26 -20.70
N GLY A 70 -7.21 -0.17 -21.98
CA GLY A 70 -7.70 1.08 -22.56
C GLY A 70 -6.69 2.21 -22.37
N ASP A 71 -7.11 3.28 -21.68
CA ASP A 71 -6.29 4.45 -21.35
C ASP A 71 -5.71 4.39 -19.91
N ARG A 72 -5.93 3.29 -19.19
CA ARG A 72 -5.40 3.08 -17.83
C ARG A 72 -4.05 2.38 -17.90
N PHE A 73 -3.11 2.85 -17.10
CA PHE A 73 -1.75 2.32 -17.04
C PHE A 73 -1.40 1.92 -15.61
N SER A 74 -0.82 0.74 -15.46
CA SER A 74 -0.23 0.25 -14.20
C SER A 74 1.16 -0.28 -14.46
N MET A 75 2.04 -0.24 -13.46
CA MET A 75 3.38 -0.83 -13.55
C MET A 75 3.55 -1.98 -12.56
N ILE A 76 4.33 -2.98 -12.98
CA ILE A 76 4.96 -3.96 -12.09
C ILE A 76 6.46 -3.72 -12.18
N ASP A 77 7.07 -3.40 -11.03
CA ASP A 77 8.47 -2.97 -10.89
C ASP A 77 8.86 -1.78 -11.78
N THR A 78 10.04 -1.21 -11.52
CA THR A 78 10.47 0.07 -12.08
C THR A 78 11.90 0.11 -12.60
N GLY A 79 12.63 -1.00 -12.50
CA GLY A 79 14.02 -1.09 -12.91
C GLY A 79 15.00 -0.53 -11.89
N ASP A 80 16.28 -0.48 -12.30
CA ASP A 80 17.38 0.00 -11.48
C ASP A 80 17.52 1.55 -11.43
N ILE A 81 18.58 2.02 -10.78
CA ILE A 81 18.85 3.46 -10.62
C ILE A 81 19.44 4.07 -11.90
N GLU A 82 20.30 3.32 -12.58
CA GLU A 82 21.10 3.71 -13.73
C GLU A 82 20.23 3.96 -14.96
N HIS A 83 19.11 3.24 -15.08
CA HIS A 83 18.19 3.29 -16.22
C HIS A 83 16.95 4.17 -15.99
N ARG A 84 16.95 4.99 -14.93
CA ARG A 84 15.90 5.99 -14.64
C ARG A 84 15.47 6.86 -15.84
N PRO A 85 16.39 7.43 -16.65
CA PRO A 85 15.99 8.21 -17.82
C PRO A 85 15.25 7.36 -18.86
N GLN A 86 15.70 6.12 -19.05
CA GLN A 86 15.16 5.19 -20.05
C GLN A 86 13.74 4.75 -19.71
N VAL A 87 13.47 4.34 -18.45
CA VAL A 87 12.12 3.94 -18.04
C VAL A 87 11.12 5.10 -18.19
N VAL A 88 11.50 6.32 -17.80
CA VAL A 88 10.63 7.51 -17.97
C VAL A 88 10.41 7.82 -19.46
N ALA A 89 11.43 7.68 -20.30
CA ALA A 89 11.31 7.90 -21.73
C ALA A 89 10.35 6.90 -22.39
N LEU A 90 10.44 5.62 -22.02
CA LEU A 90 9.53 4.58 -22.50
C LEU A 90 8.10 4.83 -22.04
N LEU A 91 7.86 5.15 -20.77
CA LEU A 91 6.52 5.48 -20.28
C LEU A 91 5.91 6.65 -21.06
N LYS A 92 6.69 7.70 -21.34
CA LYS A 92 6.23 8.82 -22.19
C LYS A 92 5.96 8.39 -23.63
N LYS A 93 6.79 7.52 -24.20
CA LYS A 93 6.61 6.95 -25.55
C LYS A 93 5.31 6.15 -25.66
N TYR A 94 4.94 5.40 -24.62
CA TYR A 94 3.66 4.69 -24.53
C TYR A 94 2.47 5.59 -24.19
N GLY A 95 2.69 6.90 -24.04
CA GLY A 95 1.61 7.86 -23.80
C GLY A 95 1.14 7.92 -22.35
N VAL A 96 1.87 7.33 -21.40
CA VAL A 96 1.49 7.31 -19.98
C VAL A 96 1.42 8.75 -19.44
N LYS A 97 0.23 9.16 -19.01
CA LYS A 97 -0.02 10.46 -18.37
C LYS A 97 -0.16 10.38 -16.86
N GLU A 98 -0.56 9.22 -16.36
CA GLU A 98 -0.75 8.89 -14.96
C GLU A 98 -0.60 7.37 -14.84
N LEU A 99 -0.09 6.91 -13.70
CA LEU A 99 -0.10 5.51 -13.30
C LEU A 99 -1.18 5.32 -12.24
N GLU A 100 -2.15 4.46 -12.54
CA GLU A 100 -3.19 4.06 -11.60
C GLU A 100 -2.54 3.30 -10.42
N ASN A 101 -1.70 2.33 -10.75
CA ASN A 101 -1.02 1.49 -9.78
C ASN A 101 0.47 1.35 -10.14
N VAL A 102 1.33 1.37 -9.12
CA VAL A 102 2.71 0.86 -9.21
C VAL A 102 2.86 -0.24 -8.19
N ILE A 103 3.05 -1.47 -8.66
CA ILE A 103 3.16 -2.68 -7.85
C ILE A 103 4.64 -3.08 -7.81
N LEU A 104 5.25 -3.03 -6.62
CA LEU A 104 6.66 -3.35 -6.40
C LEU A 104 6.78 -4.74 -5.78
N THR A 105 7.43 -5.66 -6.49
CA THR A 105 7.48 -7.08 -6.10
C THR A 105 8.31 -7.29 -4.84
N HIS A 106 9.44 -6.58 -4.72
CA HIS A 106 10.32 -6.61 -3.56
C HIS A 106 11.27 -5.40 -3.54
N PRO A 107 11.91 -5.07 -2.39
CA PRO A 107 12.56 -3.77 -2.20
C PRO A 107 13.99 -3.67 -2.78
N HIS A 108 14.41 -4.61 -3.63
CA HIS A 108 15.75 -4.57 -4.22
C HIS A 108 15.88 -3.47 -5.29
N ALA A 109 17.10 -2.96 -5.44
CA ALA A 109 17.36 -1.75 -6.21
C ALA A 109 17.02 -1.90 -7.70
N ASP A 110 17.13 -3.10 -8.25
CA ASP A 110 16.77 -3.46 -9.63
C ASP A 110 15.26 -3.58 -9.88
N HIS A 111 14.44 -3.47 -8.82
CA HIS A 111 12.98 -3.46 -8.91
C HIS A 111 12.40 -2.08 -8.54
N ILE A 112 12.93 -1.43 -7.51
CA ILE A 112 12.42 -0.14 -7.01
C ILE A 112 13.25 1.09 -7.43
N GLY A 113 14.38 0.88 -8.11
CA GLY A 113 15.35 1.92 -8.43
C GLY A 113 14.79 3.05 -9.29
N GLY A 114 13.99 2.69 -10.29
CA GLY A 114 13.35 3.64 -11.20
C GLY A 114 12.24 4.47 -10.58
N PHE A 115 11.62 4.01 -9.48
CA PHE A 115 10.48 4.64 -8.83
C PHE A 115 10.69 6.14 -8.58
N TYR A 116 11.86 6.53 -8.10
CA TYR A 116 12.21 7.93 -7.84
C TYR A 116 12.00 8.83 -9.07
N ALA A 117 12.47 8.39 -10.24
CA ALA A 117 12.37 9.18 -11.46
C ALA A 117 10.93 9.21 -12.00
N ILE A 118 10.24 8.07 -11.91
CA ILE A 118 8.84 7.93 -12.34
C ILE A 118 7.94 8.84 -11.49
N ALA A 119 8.01 8.75 -10.16
CA ALA A 119 7.19 9.56 -9.23
C ALA A 119 7.50 11.07 -9.30
N LYS A 120 8.64 11.47 -9.87
CA LYS A 120 8.92 12.88 -10.20
C LYS A 120 8.31 13.33 -11.52
N ALA A 121 8.20 12.43 -12.50
CA ALA A 121 7.84 12.77 -13.87
C ALA A 121 6.38 12.49 -14.22
N ILE A 122 5.74 11.52 -13.55
CA ILE A 122 4.41 11.01 -13.86
C ILE A 122 3.63 10.88 -12.54
N PRO A 123 2.39 11.42 -12.46
CA PRO A 123 1.50 11.20 -11.31
C PRO A 123 1.24 9.70 -11.06
N ILE A 124 1.20 9.31 -9.78
CA ILE A 124 0.92 7.95 -9.33
C ILE A 124 -0.21 8.03 -8.31
N LYS A 125 -1.29 7.26 -8.51
CA LYS A 125 -2.41 7.22 -7.56
C LYS A 125 -2.13 6.27 -6.39
N HIS A 126 -1.77 5.03 -6.70
CA HIS A 126 -1.55 3.98 -5.70
C HIS A 126 -0.21 3.30 -5.88
N VAL A 127 0.44 3.00 -4.76
CA VAL A 127 1.63 2.17 -4.71
C VAL A 127 1.35 0.96 -3.84
N TYR A 128 1.77 -0.19 -4.34
CA TYR A 128 1.67 -1.45 -3.64
C TYR A 128 3.05 -2.07 -3.50
N ASP A 129 3.34 -2.67 -2.36
CA ASP A 129 4.57 -3.43 -2.16
C ASP A 129 4.35 -4.69 -1.30
N ASN A 130 5.44 -5.40 -1.01
CA ASN A 130 5.42 -6.62 -0.22
C ASN A 130 5.65 -6.42 1.29
N GLY A 131 5.74 -5.17 1.75
CA GLY A 131 5.91 -4.82 3.17
C GLY A 131 7.25 -5.21 3.79
N ILE A 132 8.24 -5.66 3.00
CA ILE A 132 9.56 -6.02 3.51
C ILE A 132 10.41 -4.74 3.62
N ASP A 133 10.86 -4.44 4.82
CA ASP A 133 11.84 -3.38 5.07
C ASP A 133 13.27 -3.90 4.89
N ILE A 134 14.10 -3.14 4.18
CA ILE A 134 15.54 -3.40 4.06
C ILE A 134 16.36 -2.14 4.37
N ASP A 135 17.57 -2.33 4.87
CA ASP A 135 18.51 -1.21 5.06
C ASP A 135 19.27 -0.90 3.75
N SER A 136 18.63 -0.16 2.85
CA SER A 136 19.27 0.29 1.61
C SER A 136 18.96 1.75 1.28
N GLY A 137 19.90 2.40 0.59
CA GLY A 137 19.73 3.80 0.15
C GLY A 137 18.55 3.96 -0.81
N THR A 138 18.34 2.97 -1.68
CA THR A 138 17.23 2.95 -2.63
C THR A 138 15.89 2.83 -1.91
N TYR A 139 15.79 1.94 -0.92
CA TYR A 139 14.56 1.76 -0.16
C TYR A 139 14.19 3.00 0.68
N ARG A 140 15.18 3.63 1.33
CA ARG A 140 14.97 4.92 2.01
C ARG A 140 14.51 6.02 1.04
N THR A 141 15.08 6.05 -0.17
CA THR A 141 14.66 7.01 -1.20
C THR A 141 13.23 6.76 -1.65
N TYR A 142 12.85 5.50 -1.83
CA TYR A 142 11.49 5.08 -2.14
C TYR A 142 10.49 5.55 -1.07
N LEU A 143 10.72 5.22 0.21
CA LEU A 143 9.84 5.63 1.30
C LEU A 143 9.72 7.16 1.41
N LYS A 144 10.85 7.88 1.29
CA LYS A 144 10.85 9.34 1.28
C LYS A 144 10.02 9.92 0.14
N MET A 145 10.04 9.29 -1.04
CA MET A 145 9.23 9.74 -2.18
C MET A 145 7.74 9.53 -1.93
N ILE A 146 7.34 8.39 -1.36
CA ILE A 146 5.95 8.12 -0.95
C ILE A 146 5.47 9.19 0.02
N GLU A 147 6.24 9.47 1.06
CA GLU A 147 5.92 10.50 2.06
C GLU A 147 5.85 11.90 1.43
N THR A 148 6.88 12.30 0.68
CA THR A 148 6.97 13.66 0.10
C THR A 148 5.84 13.93 -0.90
N LYS A 149 5.43 12.90 -1.64
CA LYS A 149 4.36 13.00 -2.65
C LYS A 149 2.97 12.69 -2.10
N GLN A 150 2.87 12.26 -0.84
CA GLN A 150 1.63 11.83 -0.20
C GLN A 150 0.90 10.75 -1.03
N ILE A 151 1.68 9.80 -1.58
CA ILE A 151 1.14 8.71 -2.39
C ILE A 151 0.54 7.66 -1.45
N HIS A 152 -0.65 7.17 -1.78
CA HIS A 152 -1.25 6.07 -1.02
C HIS A 152 -0.44 4.79 -1.22
N ARG A 153 0.12 4.25 -0.14
CA ARG A 153 0.90 3.01 -0.11
C ARG A 153 0.17 1.94 0.68
N GLU A 154 0.06 0.75 0.12
CA GLU A 154 -0.51 -0.44 0.77
C GLU A 154 0.39 -1.67 0.56
N THR A 155 0.43 -2.57 1.54
CA THR A 155 1.13 -3.84 1.41
C THR A 155 0.16 -4.93 0.95
N LEU A 156 0.51 -5.60 -0.15
CA LEU A 156 -0.25 -6.71 -0.67
C LEU A 156 0.16 -8.04 -0.05
N HIS A 157 -0.82 -8.92 0.08
CA HIS A 157 -0.66 -10.28 0.58
C HIS A 157 -1.44 -11.27 -0.27
N LYS A 158 -1.12 -12.55 -0.10
CA LYS A 158 -1.79 -13.65 -0.76
C LYS A 158 -3.32 -13.53 -0.64
N GLY A 159 -3.99 -13.65 -1.79
CA GLY A 159 -5.43 -13.60 -1.93
C GLY A 159 -6.00 -12.19 -2.08
N ASP A 160 -5.18 -11.14 -1.94
CA ASP A 160 -5.61 -9.79 -2.27
C ASP A 160 -5.82 -9.68 -3.79
N LEU A 161 -6.85 -8.94 -4.19
CA LEU A 161 -7.23 -8.69 -5.57
C LEU A 161 -7.21 -7.19 -5.84
N LEU A 162 -6.42 -6.75 -6.81
CA LEU A 162 -6.43 -5.36 -7.27
C LEU A 162 -7.18 -5.24 -8.58
N ASP A 163 -8.10 -4.29 -8.67
CA ASP A 163 -8.82 -3.97 -9.89
C ASP A 163 -7.91 -3.16 -10.85
N LEU A 164 -7.58 -3.76 -11.98
CA LEU A 164 -6.83 -3.09 -13.05
C LEU A 164 -7.76 -2.37 -14.05
N GLY A 165 -9.07 -2.61 -13.97
CA GLY A 165 -10.11 -2.06 -14.83
C GLY A 165 -10.65 -3.08 -15.84
N ASN A 166 -11.86 -2.82 -16.35
CA ASN A 166 -12.54 -3.62 -17.38
C ASN A 166 -12.69 -5.13 -17.05
N GLY A 167 -12.78 -5.46 -15.77
CA GLY A 167 -12.88 -6.85 -15.29
C GLY A 167 -11.55 -7.60 -15.23
N ALA A 168 -10.42 -6.92 -15.45
CA ALA A 168 -9.09 -7.47 -15.21
C ALA A 168 -8.66 -7.22 -13.76
N TYR A 169 -8.15 -8.26 -13.11
CA TYR A 169 -7.66 -8.21 -11.74
C TYR A 169 -6.22 -8.69 -11.64
N PHE A 170 -5.46 -8.10 -10.74
CA PHE A 170 -4.17 -8.62 -10.28
C PHE A 170 -4.39 -9.41 -8.99
N GLU A 171 -4.26 -10.73 -9.07
CA GLU A 171 -4.33 -11.63 -7.91
C GLU A 171 -2.94 -11.84 -7.31
N VAL A 172 -2.84 -11.61 -6.01
CA VAL A 172 -1.58 -11.71 -5.28
C VAL A 172 -1.43 -13.13 -4.75
N TYR A 173 -0.31 -13.79 -5.07
CA TYR A 173 -0.04 -15.17 -4.62
C TYR A 173 0.88 -15.24 -3.38
N ALA A 174 1.62 -14.17 -3.10
CA ALA A 174 2.54 -14.03 -1.96
C ALA A 174 2.83 -12.53 -1.72
N PRO A 175 3.30 -12.11 -0.53
CA PRO A 175 3.60 -12.90 0.67
C PRO A 175 2.36 -13.32 1.47
N TRP A 176 2.49 -14.25 2.42
CA TRP A 176 1.40 -14.61 3.34
C TRP A 176 1.29 -13.59 4.49
N LYS A 177 0.07 -13.32 4.96
CA LYS A 177 -0.15 -12.45 6.13
C LYS A 177 0.54 -13.03 7.36
N GLY A 178 1.34 -12.20 8.04
CA GLY A 178 2.01 -12.57 9.29
C GLY A 178 3.33 -13.34 9.12
N GLU A 179 3.76 -13.64 7.90
CA GLU A 179 5.10 -14.16 7.63
C GLU A 179 5.96 -13.05 7.02
N VAL A 180 6.82 -12.45 7.83
CA VAL A 180 7.92 -11.64 7.30
C VAL A 180 8.85 -12.63 6.60
N MET A 181 8.86 -12.59 5.27
CA MET A 181 9.86 -13.30 4.46
C MET A 181 11.20 -12.61 4.65
N ALA A 182 11.81 -12.77 5.82
CA ALA A 182 13.23 -12.53 5.98
C ALA A 182 13.94 -13.44 4.97
N ASP A 183 14.97 -12.92 4.29
CA ASP A 183 15.82 -13.64 3.34
C ASP A 183 16.53 -14.83 4.03
N LYS A 184 15.77 -15.88 4.29
CA LYS A 184 16.19 -17.15 4.85
C LYS A 184 15.84 -18.16 3.79
N LYS A 185 16.84 -18.54 3.00
CA LYS A 185 16.90 -19.69 2.09
C LYS A 185 15.52 -20.33 1.86
N VAL A 186 14.84 -19.87 0.82
CA VAL A 186 13.58 -20.44 0.33
C VAL A 186 13.73 -21.96 0.26
N LYS A 187 13.03 -22.69 1.13
CA LYS A 187 12.85 -24.14 0.97
C LYS A 187 11.79 -24.33 -0.10
N PHE A 188 12.22 -24.57 -1.32
CA PHE A 188 11.32 -24.91 -2.42
C PHE A 188 10.60 -26.24 -2.13
N ILE A 189 9.27 -26.16 -2.12
CA ILE A 189 8.32 -27.11 -2.73
C ILE A 189 8.44 -28.58 -2.30
N LYS A 190 7.45 -29.06 -1.53
CA LYS A 190 7.12 -30.48 -1.41
C LYS A 190 6.13 -30.84 -2.53
N ILE A 191 6.58 -31.58 -3.54
CA ILE A 191 5.70 -32.23 -4.51
C ILE A 191 5.17 -33.50 -3.84
N ILE A 192 3.85 -33.61 -3.68
CA ILE A 192 3.18 -34.88 -3.34
C ILE A 192 2.35 -35.26 -4.57
N THR A 193 2.72 -36.35 -5.23
CA THR A 193 1.87 -37.04 -6.20
C THR A 193 1.15 -38.20 -5.49
N PRO A 194 -0.19 -38.31 -5.58
CA PRO A 194 -0.85 -39.56 -5.28
C PRO A 194 -0.56 -40.57 -6.39
N LEU A 195 -0.24 -41.81 -6.00
CA LEU A 195 -0.30 -42.99 -6.86
C LEU A 195 -1.77 -43.31 -7.18
#